data_AF-A0A7G9TDI0-F1
#
_entry.id   AF-A0A7G9TDI0-F1
#
_cell.length_a   1.000
_cell.length_b   1.000
_cell.length_c   1.000
_cell.angle_alpha   90.00
_cell.angle_beta   90.00
_cell.angle_gamma   90.00
#
_symmetry.space_group_name_H-M   'P 1'
#
loop_
_entity.id
_entity.type
_entity.pdbx_description
1 polymer ?
#
loop_
_entity_poly.entity_id
_entity_poly.type
_entity_poly.pdbx_seq_one_letter_code
_entity_poly.pdbx_strand_id
1 'polypeptide(L)'
;MKTALPKLLLALPLVTTCAALAAQDTTTAADYGRTREQAIEVCKPDGQRAYLARLVCPDQSHPKFERRGSVGPRNDLPKDLPQEQMMQRLLGDRFAPLADGATDHHMIDAYAVQCGKTTHTLYLDLYHCHTPAPDTAPEGFTILR
;
A
#
# COMPACT_ATOMS: atom_id res chain seq x y z
N MET A 1 26.72 -59.25 51.51
CA MET A 1 27.52 -58.40 50.60
C MET A 1 26.62 -57.29 50.07
N LYS A 2 27.08 -56.04 50.16
CA LYS A 2 26.32 -54.82 49.88
C LYS A 2 26.16 -54.62 48.36
N THR A 3 24.97 -54.28 47.87
CA THR A 3 24.80 -53.66 46.56
C THR A 3 23.85 -52.46 46.69
N ALA A 4 24.41 -51.29 46.41
CA ALA A 4 23.74 -50.00 46.42
C ALA A 4 23.05 -49.76 45.07
N LEU A 5 21.89 -49.13 45.10
CA LEU A 5 21.11 -48.70 43.94
C LEU A 5 21.47 -47.23 43.61
N PRO A 6 21.92 -46.88 42.39
CA PRO A 6 22.15 -45.48 42.06
C PRO A 6 20.85 -44.81 41.59
N LYS A 7 20.51 -43.68 42.22
CA LYS A 7 19.48 -42.75 41.76
C LYS A 7 19.97 -42.10 40.47
N LEU A 8 19.35 -42.44 39.33
CA LEU A 8 19.55 -41.72 38.07
C LEU A 8 18.56 -40.54 38.02
N LEU A 9 19.06 -39.35 38.32
CA LEU A 9 18.35 -38.08 38.08
C LEU A 9 18.43 -37.78 36.58
N LEU A 10 17.32 -37.94 35.85
CA LEU A 10 17.19 -37.44 34.48
C LEU A 10 16.80 -35.95 34.54
N ALA A 11 17.72 -35.08 34.16
CA ALA A 11 17.47 -33.66 33.96
C ALA A 11 16.70 -33.47 32.62
N LEU A 12 15.55 -32.81 32.67
CA LEU A 12 14.81 -32.36 31.48
C LEU A 12 15.53 -31.18 30.83
N PRO A 13 15.76 -31.17 29.50
CA PRO A 13 16.27 -30.00 28.82
C PRO A 13 15.18 -28.92 28.68
N LEU A 14 15.50 -27.72 29.14
CA LEU A 14 14.73 -26.50 28.87
C LEU A 14 14.80 -26.22 27.36
N VAL A 15 13.69 -26.41 26.64
CA VAL A 15 13.56 -25.96 25.26
C VAL A 15 13.32 -24.45 25.29
N THR A 16 14.36 -23.67 25.04
CA THR A 16 14.25 -22.22 24.85
C THR A 16 13.68 -21.95 23.47
N THR A 17 12.38 -21.71 23.38
CA THR A 17 11.71 -21.31 22.14
C THR A 17 12.18 -19.91 21.76
N CYS A 18 13.05 -19.82 20.73
CA CYS A 18 13.38 -18.57 20.08
C CYS A 18 12.13 -18.10 19.30
N ALA A 19 11.36 -17.18 19.86
CA ALA A 19 10.29 -16.52 19.13
C ALA A 19 10.92 -15.56 18.11
N ALA A 20 10.91 -15.96 16.83
CA ALA A 20 11.24 -15.06 15.73
C ALA A 20 10.16 -13.96 15.68
N LEU A 21 10.58 -12.73 15.96
CA LEU A 21 9.74 -11.54 15.77
C LEU A 21 9.59 -11.33 14.26
N ALA A 22 8.47 -11.77 13.69
CA ALA A 22 8.09 -11.36 12.35
C ALA A 22 7.86 -9.84 12.38
N ALA A 23 8.65 -9.09 11.62
CA ALA A 23 8.38 -7.69 11.37
C ALA A 23 7.04 -7.63 10.62
N GLN A 24 5.99 -7.17 11.30
CA GLN A 24 4.71 -6.91 10.65
C GLN A 24 4.85 -5.58 9.91
N ASP A 25 4.72 -5.59 8.60
CA ASP A 25 4.48 -4.38 7.81
C ASP A 25 3.15 -3.79 8.29
N THR A 26 3.23 -2.83 9.22
CA THR A 26 2.06 -2.10 9.70
C THR A 26 1.69 -1.02 8.69
N THR A 27 1.22 -1.44 7.51
CA THR A 27 0.33 -0.59 6.71
C THR A 27 -0.99 -0.51 7.49
N THR A 28 -1.20 0.57 8.22
CA THR A 28 -2.46 0.73 8.93
C THR A 28 -3.52 1.24 7.96
N ALA A 29 -4.79 0.92 8.18
CA ALA A 29 -5.89 1.50 7.40
C ALA A 29 -5.87 3.05 7.41
N ALA A 30 -5.21 3.66 8.40
CA ALA A 30 -4.95 5.09 8.46
C ALA A 30 -4.07 5.60 7.31
N ASP A 31 -3.15 4.77 6.80
CA ASP A 31 -2.20 5.15 5.75
C ASP A 31 -2.78 5.02 4.33
N TYR A 32 -3.90 4.31 4.17
CA TYR A 32 -4.50 4.06 2.85
C TYR A 32 -4.87 5.37 2.14
N GLY A 33 -4.22 5.61 1.01
CA GLY A 33 -4.34 6.84 0.23
C GLY A 33 -3.68 8.08 0.85
N ARG A 34 -2.98 7.95 1.99
CA ARG A 34 -2.34 9.06 2.73
C ARG A 34 -0.84 9.19 2.46
N THR A 35 -0.22 8.19 1.87
CA THR A 35 1.19 8.21 1.43
C THR A 35 1.31 7.76 -0.01
N ARG A 36 2.49 7.94 -0.64
CA ARG A 36 2.72 7.48 -2.02
C ARG A 36 2.74 5.96 -2.10
N GLU A 37 3.36 5.34 -1.10
CA GLU A 37 3.56 3.91 -0.95
C GLU A 37 2.22 3.19 -0.74
N GLN A 38 1.24 3.88 -0.15
CA GLN A 38 -0.13 3.39 0.07
C GLN A 38 -1.14 4.10 -0.83
N ALA A 39 -0.72 4.59 -1.99
CA ALA A 39 -1.62 5.27 -2.93
C ALA A 39 -2.79 4.37 -3.34
N ILE A 40 -3.98 4.97 -3.48
CA ILE A 40 -5.19 4.29 -3.91
C ILE A 40 -5.03 3.86 -5.37
N GLU A 41 -5.22 2.59 -5.64
CA GLU A 41 -5.08 2.00 -6.98
C GLU A 41 -6.37 2.15 -7.79
N VAL A 42 -6.30 2.85 -8.92
CA VAL A 42 -7.43 3.09 -9.80
C VAL A 42 -7.02 2.94 -11.26
N CYS A 43 -7.98 2.65 -12.13
CA CYS A 43 -7.70 2.59 -13.57
C CYS A 43 -7.91 3.94 -14.23
N LYS A 44 -6.82 4.57 -14.70
CA LYS A 44 -6.85 5.76 -15.56
C LYS A 44 -7.59 6.94 -14.90
N PRO A 45 -7.67 8.11 -15.57
CA PRO A 45 -8.44 9.23 -15.06
C PRO A 45 -9.94 8.94 -14.85
N ASP A 46 -10.54 8.00 -15.58
CA ASP A 46 -11.95 7.63 -15.40
C ASP A 46 -12.19 6.90 -14.07
N GLY A 47 -11.38 5.87 -13.76
CA GLY A 47 -11.45 5.16 -12.49
C GLY A 47 -11.11 6.06 -11.31
N GLN A 48 -10.17 6.98 -11.48
CA GLN A 48 -9.87 8.02 -10.50
C GLN A 48 -11.11 8.88 -10.17
N ARG A 49 -11.77 9.43 -11.19
CA ARG A 49 -12.97 10.26 -11.00
C ARG A 49 -14.11 9.47 -10.37
N ALA A 50 -14.33 8.24 -10.84
CA ALA A 50 -15.35 7.35 -10.31
C ALA A 50 -15.10 7.00 -8.83
N TYR A 51 -13.84 6.75 -8.45
CA TYR A 51 -13.48 6.53 -7.05
C TYR A 51 -13.74 7.76 -6.18
N LEU A 52 -13.20 8.93 -6.56
CA LEU A 52 -13.36 10.14 -5.75
C LEU A 52 -14.83 10.59 -5.64
N ALA A 53 -15.64 10.38 -6.68
CA ALA A 53 -17.08 10.68 -6.66
C ALA A 53 -17.87 9.79 -5.69
N ARG A 54 -17.38 8.59 -5.35
CA ARG A 54 -18.01 7.70 -4.37
C ARG A 54 -17.64 8.02 -2.92
N LEU A 55 -16.62 8.86 -2.69
CA LEU A 55 -16.27 9.27 -1.35
C LEU A 55 -17.37 10.16 -0.77
N VAL A 56 -17.61 9.98 0.53
CA VAL A 56 -18.59 10.73 1.31
C VAL A 56 -17.89 11.27 2.56
N CYS A 57 -18.00 12.58 2.76
CA CYS A 57 -17.44 13.33 3.88
C CYS A 57 -18.20 13.05 5.19
N PRO A 58 -17.64 13.38 6.37
CA PRO A 58 -18.32 13.20 7.65
C PRO A 58 -19.67 13.92 7.75
N ASP A 59 -19.83 15.04 7.04
CA ASP A 59 -21.07 15.83 6.96
C ASP A 59 -22.09 15.29 5.94
N GLN A 60 -21.87 14.07 5.41
CA GLN A 60 -22.69 13.41 4.39
C GLN A 60 -22.67 14.06 3.00
N SER A 61 -21.82 15.06 2.77
CA SER A 61 -21.62 15.64 1.44
C SER A 61 -20.59 14.85 0.61
N HIS A 62 -20.59 15.06 -0.70
CA HIS A 62 -19.51 14.59 -1.57
C HIS A 62 -18.36 15.61 -1.59
N PRO A 63 -17.09 15.16 -1.57
CA PRO A 63 -15.97 16.08 -1.58
C PRO A 63 -15.81 16.76 -2.94
N LYS A 64 -15.27 17.98 -2.92
CA LYS A 64 -14.69 18.60 -4.13
C LYS A 64 -13.25 18.12 -4.26
N PHE A 65 -12.77 17.91 -5.48
CA PHE A 65 -11.39 17.46 -5.67
C PHE A 65 -10.71 18.12 -6.86
N GLU A 66 -9.41 18.35 -6.70
CA GLU A 66 -8.51 18.86 -7.73
C GLU A 66 -7.20 18.08 -7.74
N ARG A 67 -6.63 17.87 -8.93
CA ARG A 67 -5.31 17.26 -9.07
C ARG A 67 -4.23 18.30 -8.76
N ARG A 68 -3.32 17.98 -7.85
CA ARG A 68 -2.18 18.84 -7.46
C ARG A 68 -0.93 18.59 -8.30
N GLY A 69 -0.83 17.43 -8.93
CA GLY A 69 0.31 17.07 -9.77
C GLY A 69 0.84 15.68 -9.45
N SER A 70 1.87 15.28 -10.18
CA SER A 70 2.58 14.04 -9.89
C SER A 70 3.64 14.28 -8.82
N VAL A 71 3.79 13.34 -7.89
CA VAL A 71 4.68 13.44 -6.70
C VAL A 71 5.83 12.43 -6.74
N GLY A 72 6.11 11.87 -7.92
CA GLY A 72 7.15 10.87 -8.12
C GLY A 72 6.60 9.44 -8.20
N PRO A 73 7.50 8.46 -8.38
CA PRO A 73 7.13 7.05 -8.39
C PRO A 73 6.70 6.57 -7.00
N ARG A 74 5.90 5.50 -6.93
CA ARG A 74 5.46 4.84 -5.69
C ARG A 74 6.65 4.39 -4.86
N ASN A 75 7.59 3.70 -5.51
CA ASN A 75 8.90 3.37 -4.96
C ASN A 75 9.98 4.05 -5.80
N ASP A 76 10.99 4.61 -5.13
CA ASP A 76 12.09 5.29 -5.81
C ASP A 76 12.78 4.37 -6.83
N LEU A 77 13.17 4.95 -7.96
CA LEU A 77 13.92 4.22 -8.97
C LEU A 77 15.34 3.95 -8.47
N PRO A 78 15.92 2.76 -8.75
CA PRO A 78 17.34 2.52 -8.51
C PRO A 78 18.20 3.59 -9.19
N LYS A 79 19.21 4.11 -8.47
CA LYS A 79 20.09 5.17 -8.98
C LYS A 79 20.92 4.72 -10.19
N ASP A 80 21.30 3.45 -10.20
CA ASP A 80 22.16 2.84 -11.22
C ASP A 80 21.37 1.95 -12.17
N LEU A 81 20.20 2.43 -12.62
CA LEU A 81 19.36 1.68 -13.54
C LEU A 81 20.04 1.57 -14.92
N PRO A 82 20.22 0.37 -15.48
CA PRO A 82 20.75 0.21 -16.84
C PRO A 82 19.88 0.94 -17.87
N GLN A 83 20.50 1.53 -18.89
CA GLN A 83 19.80 2.31 -19.92
C GLN A 83 18.66 1.52 -20.60
N GLU A 84 18.86 0.23 -20.87
CA GLU A 84 17.84 -0.64 -21.46
C GLU A 84 16.60 -0.76 -20.56
N GLN A 85 16.79 -0.94 -19.26
CA GLN A 85 15.68 -1.00 -18.30
C GLN A 85 14.98 0.35 -18.18
N MET A 86 15.71 1.47 -18.28
CA MET A 86 15.13 2.80 -18.36
C MET A 86 14.24 2.95 -19.61
N MET A 87 14.72 2.51 -20.78
CA MET A 87 13.95 2.54 -22.03
C MET A 87 12.70 1.65 -21.95
N GLN A 88 12.82 0.46 -21.38
CA GLN A 88 11.68 -0.43 -21.18
C GLN A 88 10.60 0.22 -20.30
N ARG A 89 10.99 0.96 -19.25
CA ARG A 89 10.03 1.68 -18.38
C ARG A 89 9.38 2.89 -19.08
N LEU A 90 10.11 3.55 -19.97
CA LEU A 90 9.62 4.73 -20.70
C LEU A 90 8.73 4.36 -21.90
N LEU A 91 9.04 3.27 -22.58
CA LEU A 91 8.40 2.85 -23.84
C LEU A 91 7.44 1.67 -23.67
N GLY A 92 7.49 0.97 -22.54
CA GLY A 92 6.62 -0.17 -22.25
C GLY A 92 5.16 0.22 -22.01
N ASP A 93 4.28 -0.80 -22.04
CA ASP A 93 2.89 -0.62 -21.64
C ASP A 93 2.79 -0.44 -20.13
N ARG A 94 2.63 0.82 -19.71
CA ARG A 94 2.54 1.20 -18.28
C ARG A 94 1.22 0.78 -17.64
N PHE A 95 0.25 0.26 -18.39
CA PHE A 95 -1.01 -0.25 -17.84
C PHE A 95 -1.05 -1.77 -17.77
N ALA A 96 -0.03 -2.45 -18.30
CA ALA A 96 0.08 -3.89 -18.17
C ALA A 96 0.13 -4.28 -16.67
N PRO A 97 -0.45 -5.43 -16.29
CA PRO A 97 -0.33 -5.92 -14.93
C PRO A 97 1.14 -6.03 -14.50
N LEU A 98 1.41 -5.65 -13.25
CA LEU A 98 2.72 -5.92 -12.65
C LEU A 98 2.93 -7.44 -12.53
N ALA A 99 4.16 -7.88 -12.77
CA ALA A 99 4.54 -9.27 -12.52
C ALA A 99 4.53 -9.56 -11.01
N ASP A 100 4.27 -10.81 -10.64
CA ASP A 100 4.25 -11.24 -9.23
C ASP A 100 5.58 -10.91 -8.53
N GLY A 101 5.49 -10.17 -7.43
CA GLY A 101 6.64 -9.74 -6.63
C GLY A 101 7.46 -8.60 -7.24
N ALA A 102 7.06 -8.03 -8.37
CA ALA A 102 7.73 -6.87 -8.94
C ALA A 102 7.53 -5.62 -8.06
N THR A 103 8.59 -4.83 -7.91
CA THR A 103 8.48 -3.51 -7.26
C THR A 103 7.69 -2.56 -8.15
N ASP A 104 6.64 -1.99 -7.57
CA ASP A 104 5.81 -0.99 -8.24
C ASP A 104 6.52 0.37 -8.29
N HIS A 105 6.78 0.87 -9.50
CA HIS A 105 7.39 2.18 -9.74
C HIS A 105 6.45 3.13 -10.49
N HIS A 106 5.15 2.87 -10.48
CA HIS A 106 4.16 3.75 -11.10
C HIS A 106 4.23 5.17 -10.55
N MET A 107 3.97 6.13 -11.42
CA MET A 107 3.91 7.54 -11.03
C MET A 107 2.65 7.79 -10.22
N ILE A 108 2.82 8.39 -9.04
CA ILE A 108 1.73 8.72 -8.14
C ILE A 108 1.30 10.17 -8.35
N ASP A 109 0.00 10.40 -8.30
CA ASP A 109 -0.60 11.73 -8.35
C ASP A 109 -1.20 12.10 -7.00
N ALA A 110 -0.97 13.34 -6.57
CA ALA A 110 -1.61 13.92 -5.40
C ALA A 110 -2.88 14.69 -5.80
N TYR A 111 -3.92 14.56 -4.99
CA TYR A 111 -5.21 15.23 -5.12
C TYR A 111 -5.54 15.97 -3.83
N ALA A 112 -5.97 17.22 -3.94
CA ALA A 112 -6.61 17.91 -2.83
C ALA A 112 -8.10 17.56 -2.86
N VAL A 113 -8.60 17.02 -1.75
CA VAL A 113 -9.96 16.51 -1.59
C VAL A 113 -10.60 17.22 -0.40
N GLN A 114 -11.60 18.05 -0.67
CA GLN A 114 -12.15 19.01 0.27
C GLN A 114 -13.51 18.56 0.80
N CYS A 115 -13.61 18.48 2.13
CA CYS A 115 -14.84 18.26 2.90
C CYS A 115 -15.13 19.52 3.74
N GLY A 116 -16.11 20.34 3.31
CA GLY A 116 -16.40 21.62 3.94
C GLY A 116 -15.16 22.54 3.97
N LYS A 117 -14.65 22.82 5.17
CA LYS A 117 -13.42 23.63 5.37
C LYS A 117 -12.13 22.81 5.46
N THR A 118 -12.25 21.49 5.57
CA THR A 118 -11.10 20.59 5.70
C THR A 118 -10.64 20.15 4.32
N THR A 119 -9.34 20.21 4.07
CA THR A 119 -8.73 19.68 2.84
C THR A 119 -7.80 18.54 3.20
N HIS A 120 -7.99 17.43 2.51
CA HIS A 120 -7.21 16.22 2.60
C HIS A 120 -6.33 16.10 1.36
N THR A 121 -5.07 15.69 1.52
CA THR A 121 -4.29 15.17 0.39
C THR A 121 -4.54 13.67 0.28
N LEU A 122 -4.94 13.22 -0.91
CA LEU A 122 -5.00 11.80 -1.26
C LEU A 122 -4.03 11.51 -2.40
N TYR A 123 -3.39 10.34 -2.35
CA TYR A 123 -2.45 9.86 -3.36
C TYR A 123 -3.09 8.72 -4.15
N LEU A 124 -3.08 8.83 -5.47
CA LEU A 124 -3.71 7.87 -6.36
C LEU A 124 -2.68 7.37 -7.39
N ASP A 125 -2.67 6.06 -7.58
CA ASP A 125 -1.98 5.36 -8.66
C ASP A 125 -3.00 5.05 -9.76
N LEU A 126 -2.80 5.60 -10.96
CA LEU A 126 -3.75 5.52 -12.07
C LEU A 126 -3.45 4.37 -13.05
N TYR A 127 -2.47 3.51 -12.77
CA TYR A 127 -1.95 2.52 -13.71
C TYR A 127 -2.51 1.10 -13.49
N HIS A 128 -3.31 0.91 -12.44
CA HIS A 128 -3.90 -0.39 -12.10
C HIS A 128 -5.25 -0.60 -12.78
N CYS A 129 -5.22 -1.08 -14.03
CA CYS A 129 -6.41 -1.28 -14.86
C CYS A 129 -6.96 -2.70 -14.91
N HIS A 130 -6.23 -3.65 -14.35
CA HIS A 130 -6.58 -5.07 -14.38
C HIS A 130 -7.04 -5.59 -13.00
N THR A 131 -7.25 -4.66 -12.05
CA THR A 131 -7.80 -4.93 -10.73
C THR A 131 -9.20 -4.33 -10.61
N PRO A 132 -10.07 -4.89 -9.76
CA PRO A 132 -11.37 -4.28 -9.46
C PRO A 132 -11.19 -2.87 -8.90
N ALA A 133 -12.16 -1.99 -9.17
CA ALA A 133 -12.17 -0.66 -8.57
C ALA A 133 -12.23 -0.77 -7.03
N PRO A 134 -11.41 -0.01 -6.28
CA PRO A 134 -11.31 -0.18 -4.84
C PRO A 134 -12.60 0.24 -4.13
N ASP A 135 -12.98 -0.49 -3.09
CA ASP A 135 -14.17 -0.24 -2.26
C ASP A 135 -13.81 0.10 -0.80
N THR A 136 -12.54 0.43 -0.56
CA THR A 136 -12.00 0.94 0.70
C THR A 136 -11.97 2.46 0.68
N ALA A 137 -12.41 3.10 1.78
CA ALA A 137 -12.31 4.55 1.96
C ALA A 137 -11.04 4.90 2.76
N PRO A 138 -10.35 6.02 2.45
CA PRO A 138 -9.29 6.55 3.31
C PRO A 138 -9.88 6.99 4.65
N GLU A 139 -9.06 7.03 5.70
CA GLU A 139 -9.49 7.52 7.02
C GLU A 139 -10.18 8.89 6.91
N GLY A 140 -11.29 9.08 7.62
CA GLY A 140 -12.08 10.33 7.58
C GLY A 140 -13.08 10.42 6.43
N PHE A 141 -13.17 9.39 5.59
CA PHE A 141 -14.20 9.24 4.56
C PHE A 141 -15.00 7.95 4.76
N THR A 142 -16.20 7.92 4.17
CA THR A 142 -16.88 6.67 3.82
C THR A 142 -16.94 6.56 2.29
N ILE A 143 -17.27 5.38 1.76
CA ILE A 143 -17.36 5.15 0.32
C ILE A 143 -18.67 4.44 -0.04
N LEU A 144 -19.33 4.90 -1.08
CA LEU A 144 -20.50 4.24 -1.65
C LEU A 144 -20.05 2.99 -2.42
N ARG A 145 -20.67 1.84 -2.10
CA ARG A 145 -20.40 0.54 -2.74
C ARG A 145 -21.44 0.22 -3.81
#